data_AF-A0A3C0MXP2-F1
#
_entry.id   AF-A0A3C0MXP2-F1
#
_cell.length_a   1.000
_cell.length_b   1.000
_cell.length_c   1.000
_cell.angle_alpha   90.00
_cell.angle_beta   90.00
_cell.angle_gamma   90.00
#
_symmetry.space_group_name_H-M   'P 1'
#
loop_
_entity.id
_entity.type
_entity.pdbx_description
1 polymer ?
#
loop_
_entity_poly.entity_id
_entity_poly.type
_entity_poly.pdbx_seq_one_letter_code
_entity_poly.pdbx_strand_id
1 'polypeptide(L)' 'MFTQCPGRDKDLHVRYIKCSACGYEIEFFSDEPKRKCPKCKKDVLYSEKDSCIYWCKRAQDCLMRF' A
#
# COMPACT_ATOMS: atom_id res chain seq x y z
N MET A 1 17.70 -19.46 -7.13
CA MET A 1 17.41 -18.46 -8.17
C MET A 1 15.99 -17.96 -7.98
N PHE A 2 15.77 -16.64 -7.95
CA PHE A 2 14.42 -16.09 -8.10
C PHE A 2 14.07 -16.13 -9.58
N THR A 3 13.14 -16.99 -9.98
CA THR A 3 12.71 -17.13 -11.39
C THR A 3 11.73 -16.03 -11.80
N GLN A 4 11.25 -15.23 -10.85
CA GLN A 4 10.29 -14.15 -11.09
C GLN A 4 10.42 -13.04 -10.03
N CYS A 5 9.92 -11.84 -10.35
CA CYS A 5 9.85 -10.74 -9.38
C CYS A 5 8.95 -11.14 -8.20
N PRO A 6 9.43 -11.10 -6.95
CA PRO A 6 8.63 -11.48 -5.79
C PRO A 6 7.42 -10.56 -5.59
N GLY A 7 7.46 -9.33 -6.10
CA GLY A 7 6.32 -8.40 -6.08
C GLY A 7 5.34 -8.56 -7.24
N ARG A 8 5.51 -9.59 -8.10
CA ARG A 8 4.58 -9.86 -9.20
C ARG A 8 3.27 -10.46 -8.69
N ASP A 9 3.34 -11.26 -7.62
CA ASP A 9 2.17 -11.75 -6.92
C ASP A 9 1.72 -10.66 -5.93
N LYS A 10 0.71 -9.88 -6.32
CA LYS A 10 0.11 -8.87 -5.43
C LYS A 10 -0.79 -9.59 -4.45
N ASP A 11 -0.28 -9.86 -3.25
CA ASP A 11 -1.10 -10.31 -2.13
C ASP A 11 -1.99 -9.15 -1.66
N LEU A 12 -3.24 -9.13 -2.14
CA LEU A 12 -4.25 -8.17 -1.72
C LEU A 12 -4.69 -8.51 -0.29
N HIS A 13 -4.32 -7.66 0.65
CA HIS A 13 -4.74 -7.80 2.04
C HIS A 13 -5.55 -6.57 2.49
N VAL A 14 -6.41 -6.80 3.47
CA VAL A 14 -7.28 -5.76 4.05
C VAL A 14 -6.67 -5.28 5.35
N ARG A 15 -6.71 -3.98 5.59
CA ARG A 15 -6.31 -3.35 6.84
C ARG A 15 -7.36 -2.36 7.31
N TYR A 16 -7.41 -2.12 8.61
CA TYR A 16 -8.35 -1.19 9.24
C TYR A 16 -7.59 0.02 9.76
N ILE A 17 -7.96 1.21 9.27
CA ILE A 17 -7.32 2.48 9.64
C ILE A 17 -8.37 3.42 10.22
N LYS A 18 -8.08 4.00 11.39
CA LYS A 18 -8.96 5.00 11.98
C LYS A 18 -8.84 6.33 11.25
N CYS A 19 -9.97 6.86 10.81
CA CYS A 19 -10.06 8.17 10.21
C CYS A 19 -9.60 9.25 11.21
N SER A 20 -8.53 9.98 10.88
CA SER A 20 -7.99 11.04 11.73
C SER A 20 -8.98 12.18 12.03
N ALA A 21 -10.06 12.29 11.25
CA ALA A 21 -11.03 13.36 11.41
C ALA A 21 -12.29 12.99 12.21
N CYS A 22 -12.69 11.71 12.24
CA CYS A 22 -13.93 11.30 12.90
C CYS A 22 -13.82 9.99 13.70
N GLY A 23 -12.64 9.35 13.72
CA GLY A 23 -12.37 8.12 14.45
C GLY A 23 -12.99 6.85 13.87
N TYR A 24 -13.71 6.93 12.75
CA TYR A 24 -14.31 5.75 12.10
C TYR A 24 -13.24 4.81 11.55
N GLU A 25 -13.39 3.51 11.76
CA GLU A 25 -12.51 2.49 11.17
C GLU A 25 -12.85 2.27 9.70
N ILE A 26 -11.90 2.61 8.85
CA ILE A 26 -12.00 2.48 7.40
C ILE A 26 -11.22 1.25 6.98
N GLU A 27 -11.86 0.37 6.25
CA GLU A 27 -11.20 -0.70 5.51
C GLU A 27 -10.40 -0.13 4.35
N PHE A 28 -9.14 -0.50 4.25
CA PHE A 28 -8.24 -0.19 3.15
C PHE A 28 -7.71 -1.48 2.55
N PHE A 29 -7.75 -1.59 1.22
CA PHE A 29 -6.99 -2.61 0.51
C PHE A 29 -5.56 -2.11 0.26
N SER A 30 -4.58 -3.02 0.22
CA SER A 30 -3.17 -2.67 -0.01
C SER A 30 -2.89 -1.97 -1.34
N ASP A 31 -3.79 -2.09 -2.32
CA ASP A 31 -3.70 -1.42 -3.61
C ASP A 31 -4.33 -0.01 -3.59
N GLU A 32 -5.02 0.38 -2.51
CA GLU A 32 -5.66 1.68 -2.38
C GLU A 32 -4.74 2.70 -1.69
N PRO A 33 -4.15 3.68 -2.42
CA PRO A 33 -3.32 4.72 -1.80
C PRO A 33 -4.15 5.75 -1.01
N LYS A 34 -5.46 5.83 -1.27
CA LYS A 34 -6.37 6.76 -0.63
C LYS A 34 -7.80 6.25 -0.69
N ARG A 35 -8.58 6.56 0.34
CA ARG A 35 -10.00 6.24 0.38
C ARG A 35 -10.78 7.35 1.08
N LYS A 36 -12.01 7.60 0.64
CA LYS A 36 -12.91 8.52 1.35
C LYS A 36 -13.52 7.83 2.55
N CYS A 37 -13.49 8.50 3.70
CA CYS A 37 -14.18 8.02 4.89
C CYS A 37 -15.69 7.94 4.61
N PRO A 38 -16.34 6.78 4.81
CA PRO A 38 -17.78 6.64 4.55
C PRO A 38 -18.62 7.46 5.53
N LYS A 39 -18.09 7.79 6.71
CA LYS A 39 -18.79 8.58 7.75
C LYS A 39 -18.68 10.09 7.53
N CYS A 40 -17.46 10.62 7.37
CA CYS A 40 -17.23 12.07 7.32
C CYS A 40 -16.85 12.62 5.94
N LYS A 41 -16.74 11.74 4.92
CA LYS A 41 -16.42 12.06 3.52
C LYS A 41 -15.04 12.70 3.27
N LYS A 42 -14.22 12.87 4.32
CA LYS A 42 -12.83 13.32 4.17
C LYS A 42 -11.97 12.25 3.53
N ASP A 43 -11.01 12.68 2.72
CA ASP A 43 -10.00 11.82 2.13
C ASP A 43 -9.01 11.37 3.22
N VAL A 44 -8.84 10.06 3.35
CA VAL A 44 -7.84 9.44 4.21
C VAL A 44 -6.78 8.87 3.28
N LEU A 45 -5.55 9.36 3.43
CA LEU A 45 -4.40 8.89 2.69
C LEU A 45 -3.81 7.68 3.41
N TYR A 46 -3.57 6.63 2.65
CA TYR A 46 -2.75 5.53 3.11
C TYR A 46 -1.30 5.87 2.79
N SER A 47 -0.48 5.99 3.83
CA SER A 47 0.95 6.30 3.72
C SER A 47 1.77 5.08 4.08
N GLU A 48 1.43 3.92 3.50
CA GLU A 48 2.35 2.81 3.54
C GLU A 48 3.23 2.81 2.29
N LYS A 49 4.43 2.32 2.50
CA LYS A 49 5.51 2.25 1.54
C LYS A 49 5.25 1.09 0.58
N ASP A 50 4.15 1.12 -0.16
CA ASP A 50 3.69 0.01 -1.03
C ASP A 50 4.60 -0.26 -2.24
N SER A 51 5.53 0.65 -2.53
CA SER A 51 6.54 0.41 -3.58
C SER A 51 7.55 -0.65 -3.14
N CYS A 52 7.86 -1.59 -4.04
CA CYS A 52 8.88 -2.62 -3.83
C CYS A 52 10.25 -2.08 -3.45
N ILE A 53 10.53 -0.81 -3.76
CA ILE A 53 11.74 -0.07 -3.37
C ILE A 53 11.95 -0.08 -1.85
N TYR A 54 10.88 -0.10 -1.07
CA TYR A 54 10.97 0.02 0.38
C TYR A 54 11.16 -1.31 1.12
N TRP A 55 10.79 -2.43 0.51
CA TRP A 55 10.83 -3.74 1.17
C TRP A 55 11.67 -4.78 0.42
N CYS A 56 11.87 -4.63 -0.90
CA CYS A 56 12.63 -5.57 -1.70
C CYS A 56 14.13 -5.26 -1.62
N LYS A 57 14.89 -6.19 -1.03
CA LYS A 57 16.36 -6.08 -0.89
C LYS A 57 17.12 -5.94 -2.21
N ARG A 58 16.51 -6.36 -3.33
CA ARG A 58 17.09 -6.27 -4.68
C ARG A 58 16.47 -5.15 -5.53
N ALA A 59 15.66 -4.27 -4.95
CA ALA A 59 15.02 -3.20 -5.71
C ALA A 59 16.04 -2.28 -6.41
N GLN A 60 17.21 -2.06 -5.78
CA GLN A 60 18.27 -1.25 -6.36
C GLN A 60 18.80 -1.85 -7.68
N ASP A 61 19.00 -3.17 -7.77
CA ASP A 61 19.39 -3.85 -9.02
C ASP A 61 18.34 -3.69 -10.14
N CYS A 62 17.05 -3.59 -9.79
CA CYS A 62 15.97 -3.37 -10.76
C CYS A 62 15.95 -1.93 -11.29
N LEU A 63 16.21 -0.95 -10.42
CA LEU A 63 16.22 0.47 -10.77
C LEU A 63 17.47 0.89 -11.55
N MET A 64 18.58 0.15 -11.42
CA MET A 64 19.86 0.46 -12.10
C MET A 64 20.01 -0.20 -13.48
N ARG A 65 19.01 -0.95 -13.94
CA ARG A 65 18.93 -1.45 -15.32
C ARG A 65 18.23 -0.41 -16.20
N PHE A 66 19.01 0.51 -16.74
CA PHE A 66 18.61 1.39 -17.84
C PHE A 66 19.30 0.96 -19.13
#